data_AF-A0A3N1VRT2-F1
#
_entry.id   AF-A0A3N1VRT2-F1
#
_cell.length_a   1.000
_cell.length_b   1.000
_cell.length_c   1.000
_cell.angle_alpha   90.00
_cell.angle_beta   90.00
_cell.angle_gamma   90.00
#
_symmetry.space_group_name_H-M   'P 1'
#
loop_
_entity.id
_entity.type
_entity.pdbx_description
1 polymer ?
#
loop_
_entity_poly.entity_id
_entity_poly.type
_entity_poly.pdbx_seq_one_letter_code
_entity_poly.pdbx_strand_id
1 'polypeptide(L)' 'MAWHVIVFWKSFGTGPLGWHWRIANAEVGLEEEGSVDSVEQAMEAARGALGRHGVDPKAVRVEVWDEGVWEKC' A
#
# COMPACT_ATOMS: atom_id res chain seq x y z
N MET A 1 -15.67 -1.58 9.86
CA MET A 1 -14.78 -2.47 9.09
C MET A 1 -13.38 -1.89 9.12
N ALA A 2 -12.39 -2.65 9.58
CA ALA A 2 -11.02 -2.16 9.69
C ALA A 2 -10.28 -2.40 8.37
N TRP A 3 -10.11 -1.32 7.61
CA TRP A 3 -9.27 -1.30 6.41
C TRP A 3 -7.82 -1.04 6.79
N HIS A 4 -6.91 -1.71 6.11
CA HIS A 4 -5.47 -1.57 6.27
C HIS A 4 -4.87 -1.25 4.92
N VAL A 5 -3.98 -0.26 4.89
CA VAL A 5 -3.22 0.12 3.70
C VAL A 5 -1.74 0.04 4.02
N ILE A 6 -1.01 -0.68 3.18
CA ILE A 6 0.44 -0.74 3.25
C ILE A 6 0.98 -0.32 1.89
N VAL A 7 1.87 0.66 1.91
CA VAL A 7 2.73 1.05 0.80
C VAL A 7 4.14 0.59 1.14
N PHE A 8 4.82 -0.11 0.25
CA PHE A 8 6.13 -0.67 0.56
C PHE A 8 7.07 -0.69 -0.65
N TRP A 9 8.36 -0.53 -0.39
CA TRP A 9 9.40 -0.75 -1.39
C TRP A 9 9.75 -2.24 -1.43
N LYS A 10 9.79 -2.82 -2.63
CA LYS A 10 10.21 -4.20 -2.88
C LYS A 10 11.53 -4.19 -3.63
N SER A 11 12.60 -4.61 -2.95
CA SER A 11 13.96 -4.64 -3.49
C SER A 11 14.39 -6.01 -4.05
N PHE A 12 13.64 -7.09 -3.75
CA PHE A 12 13.93 -8.45 -4.22
C PHE A 12 12.66 -9.31 -4.41
N GLY A 13 12.83 -10.48 -5.04
CA GLY A 13 11.77 -11.47 -5.26
C GLY A 13 11.24 -11.50 -6.70
N THR A 14 10.13 -12.24 -6.91
CA THR A 14 9.49 -12.36 -8.22
C THR A 14 8.53 -11.20 -8.48
N GLY A 15 8.56 -10.62 -9.68
CA GLY A 15 7.69 -9.51 -10.11
C GLY A 15 8.43 -8.16 -10.23
N PRO A 16 7.69 -7.06 -10.46
CA PRO A 16 8.28 -5.72 -10.55
C PRO A 16 8.93 -5.34 -9.22
N LEU A 17 10.18 -4.89 -9.28
CA LEU A 17 10.83 -4.19 -8.17
C LEU A 17 10.33 -2.75 -8.15
N GLY A 18 10.30 -2.12 -6.98
CA GLY A 18 9.87 -0.73 -6.86
C GLY A 18 8.87 -0.49 -5.74
N TRP A 19 8.07 0.56 -5.87
CA TRP A 19 7.00 0.87 -4.93
C TRP A 19 5.77 0.03 -5.21
N HIS A 20 5.22 -0.57 -4.17
CA HIS A 20 4.00 -1.34 -4.18
C HIS A 20 3.02 -0.77 -3.18
N TRP A 21 1.74 -1.05 -3.41
CA TRP A 21 0.68 -0.77 -2.46
C TRP A 21 -0.27 -1.95 -2.40
N ARG A 22 -0.92 -2.12 -1.24
CA ARG A 22 -2.00 -3.06 -1.06
C ARG A 22 -3.03 -2.54 -0.07
N ILE A 23 -4.28 -2.90 -0.31
CA ILE A 23 -5.39 -2.67 0.62
C ILE A 23 -5.97 -4.01 1.06
N ALA A 24 -6.22 -4.12 2.35
CA ALA A 24 -6.82 -5.31 2.94
C ALA A 24 -7.92 -4.90 3.92
N ASN A 25 -8.92 -5.76 4.06
CA ASN A 25 -9.96 -5.64 5.07
C ASN A 25 -9.96 -6.89 5.92
N ALA A 26 -9.98 -6.73 7.24
CA ALA A 26 -9.85 -7.83 8.19
C ALA A 26 -10.89 -8.96 8.03
N GLU A 27 -12.05 -8.68 7.43
CA GLU A 27 -13.13 -9.65 7.25
C GLU A 27 -12.99 -10.49 5.96
N VAL A 28 -12.37 -9.93 4.93
CA VAL A 28 -12.35 -10.48 3.56
C VAL A 28 -10.94 -10.81 3.07
N GLY A 29 -9.92 -10.22 3.68
CA GLY A 29 -8.51 -10.43 3.33
C GLY A 29 -7.95 -9.33 2.42
N LEU A 30 -7.03 -9.72 1.54
CA LEU A 30 -6.44 -8.84 0.53
C LEU A 30 -7.50 -8.53 -0.54
N GLU A 31 -7.75 -7.25 -0.78
CA GLU A 31 -8.75 -6.81 -1.75
C GLU A 31 -8.10 -6.36 -3.06
N GLU A 32 -7.05 -5.55 -2.98
CA GLU A 32 -6.37 -5.01 -4.16
C GLU A 32 -4.89 -4.71 -3.88
N GLU A 33 -4.03 -4.86 -4.89
CA GLU A 33 -2.62 -4.49 -4.85
C GLU A 33 -2.11 -4.02 -6.22
N GLY A 34 -1.00 -3.31 -6.23
CA GLY A 34 -0.35 -2.87 -7.47
C GLY A 34 1.06 -2.33 -7.27
N SER A 35 1.78 -2.17 -8.37
CA SER A 35 3.14 -1.60 -8.44
C SER A 35 3.14 -0.27 -9.19
N VAL A 36 3.97 0.66 -8.75
CA VAL A 36 4.09 2.02 -9.28
C VAL A 36 5.52 2.54 -9.15
N ASP A 37 5.80 3.68 -9.77
CA ASP A 37 7.17 4.21 -9.85
C ASP A 37 7.56 5.07 -8.63
N SER A 38 6.61 5.52 -7.82
CA SER A 38 6.87 6.36 -6.64
C SER A 38 5.94 6.09 -5.46
N VAL A 39 6.37 6.48 -4.26
CA VAL A 39 5.56 6.38 -3.04
C VAL A 39 4.29 7.24 -3.14
N GLU A 40 4.35 8.40 -3.78
CA GLU A 40 3.20 9.29 -3.99
C GLU A 40 2.16 8.63 -4.89
N GLN A 41 2.59 8.01 -5.99
CA GLN A 41 1.69 7.24 -6.86
C GLN A 41 1.07 6.07 -6.10
N ALA A 42 1.82 5.43 -5.19
CA ALA A 42 1.33 4.29 -4.41
C ALA A 42 0.25 4.74 -3.43
N MET A 43 0.47 5.88 -2.78
CA MET A 43 -0.49 6.53 -1.89
C MET A 43 -1.76 6.97 -2.63
N GLU A 44 -1.62 7.55 -3.82
CA GLU A 44 -2.76 7.95 -4.65
C GLU A 44 -3.57 6.73 -5.10
N ALA A 45 -2.90 5.70 -5.60
CA ALA A 45 -3.53 4.46 -6.06
C ALA A 45 -4.29 3.76 -4.92
N ALA A 46 -3.67 3.63 -3.74
CA ALA A 46 -4.31 3.03 -2.58
C ALA A 46 -5.53 3.83 -2.08
N ARG A 47 -5.46 5.16 -2.09
CA ARG A 47 -6.61 6.02 -1.75
C ARG A 47 -7.73 5.90 -2.77
N GLY A 48 -7.38 5.85 -4.06
CA GLY A 48 -8.35 5.60 -5.13
C GLY A 48 -9.04 4.24 -4.98
N ALA A 49 -8.29 3.21 -4.58
CA ALA A 49 -8.82 1.88 -4.30
C ALA A 49 -9.80 1.89 -3.12
N LEU A 50 -9.43 2.50 -1.99
CA LEU A 50 -10.36 2.69 -0.85
C LEU A 50 -11.66 3.40 -1.27
N GLY A 51 -11.55 4.43 -2.11
CA GLY A 51 -12.71 5.15 -2.64
C GLY A 51 -13.64 4.27 -3.47
N ARG A 52 -13.11 3.33 -4.27
CA ARG A 52 -13.92 2.35 -5.02
C ARG A 52 -14.68 1.38 -4.11
N HIS A 53 -14.14 1.09 -2.93
CA HIS A 53 -14.80 0.28 -1.90
C HIS A 53 -15.73 1.11 -0.99
N GLY A 54 -15.97 2.39 -1.29
CA GLY A 54 -16.85 3.26 -0.50
C GLY A 54 -16.27 3.65 0.86
N VAL A 55 -14.95 3.55 1.02
CA VAL A 55 -14.24 3.88 2.26
C VAL A 55 -13.68 5.29 2.15
N ASP A 56 -13.87 6.12 3.18
CA ASP A 56 -13.17 7.40 3.28
C ASP A 56 -11.66 7.15 3.47
N PRO A 57 -10.80 7.49 2.49
CA PRO A 57 -9.38 7.23 2.60
C PRO A 57 -8.71 8.00 3.74
N LYS A 58 -9.32 9.08 4.24
CA LYS A 58 -8.81 9.85 5.38
C LYS A 58 -9.07 9.16 6.72
N ALA A 59 -10.04 8.26 6.78
CA ALA A 59 -10.35 7.47 7.96
C ALA A 59 -9.43 6.25 8.12
N VAL A 60 -8.62 5.94 7.11
CA VAL A 60 -7.72 4.77 7.10
C VAL A 60 -6.28 5.22 7.25
N ARG A 61 -5.58 4.66 8.23
CA ARG A 61 -4.14 4.86 8.40
C ARG A 61 -3.39 4.12 7.29
N VAL A 62 -2.47 4.84 6.63
CA VAL A 62 -1.55 4.23 5.68
C VAL A 62 -0.21 4.02 6.35
N GLU A 63 0.32 2.80 6.24
CA GLU A 63 1.67 2.46 6.65
C GLU A 63 2.60 2.49 5.43
N VAL A 64 3.77 3.10 5.57
CA VAL A 64 4.77 3.18 4.51
C VAL A 64 6.03 2.48 4.98
N TRP A 65 6.44 1.43 4.29
CA TRP A 65 7.60 0.60 4.64
C TRP A 65 8.65 0.70 3.54
N ASP A 66 9.72 1.44 3.80
CA ASP A 66 10.87 1.52 2.89
C ASP A 66 11.99 0.60 3.42
N GLU A 67 12.25 -0.50 2.71
CA GLU A 67 13.37 -1.39 3.04
C GLU A 67 14.74 -0.66 2.94
N GLY A 68 14.81 0.48 2.24
CA GLY A 68 16.04 1.27 2.07
C GLY A 68 16.44 2.15 3.27
N VAL A 69 15.64 2.23 4.34
CA VAL A 69 15.88 3.13 5.50
C VAL A 69 16.28 2.38 6.78
N TRP A 70 16.43 1.06 6.74
CA TRP A 70 16.84 0.27 7.92
C TRP A 70 18.37 0.10 8.08
N GLU A 71 19.21 0.62 7.17
CA GLU A 71 20.68 0.55 7.31
C GLU A 71 21.29 1.70 8.15
N LYS A 72 20.50 2.37 9.01
CA LYS A 72 21.03 3.39 9.94
C LYS A 72 20.49 3.20 11.36
N CYS A 73 20.91 2.12 12.01
CA CYS A 73 20.99 2.03 13.46
C CYS A 73 22.46 2.03 13.87
#